data_AF-T1JRU3-F1
#
_entry.id   AF-T1JRU3-F1
#
_cell.length_a   1.000
_cell.length_b   1.000
_cell.length_c   1.000
_cell.angle_alpha   90.00
_cell.angle_beta   90.00
_cell.angle_gamma   90.00
#
_symmetry.space_group_name_H-M   'P 1'
#
loop_
_entity.id
_entity.type
_entity.pdbx_description
1 polymer ?
#
loop_
_entity_poly.entity_id
_entity_poly.type
_entity_poly.pdbx_seq_one_letter_code
_entity_poly.pdbx_strand_id
1 'polypeptide(L)'
;MTDWLRKWSHLIAERTRKVEYLVENRHWRHDETSPSNTFGYVYYRTEEPIDGNCLSTLFPNLMIADFYYGLCIKGKHEDIVTLIKKMPSLEGNSHEFYNTEQSIFQHCDQLEMVSTNYVDPCMEKNGVSIKQLHLWNCTLNRFKEDAHYFPNLERLSISNNEGNI
;
A
#
# COMPACT_ATOMS: atom_id res chain seq x y z
N MET A 1 14.63 -21.90 25.86
CA MET A 1 13.45 -21.23 25.28
C MET A 1 12.22 -22.00 25.74
N THR A 2 11.35 -21.39 26.55
CA THR A 2 10.25 -22.08 27.25
C THR A 2 9.14 -22.50 26.27
N ASP A 3 8.52 -23.65 26.52
CA ASP A 3 7.51 -24.30 25.65
C ASP A 3 6.34 -23.37 25.26
N TRP A 4 6.04 -22.40 26.14
CA TRP A 4 5.04 -21.37 25.94
C TRP A 4 5.40 -20.34 24.86
N LEU A 5 6.67 -19.93 24.77
CA LEU A 5 7.14 -19.02 23.72
C LEU A 5 7.00 -19.65 22.33
N ARG A 6 7.24 -20.97 22.22
CA ARG A 6 7.03 -21.72 20.98
C ARG A 6 5.57 -21.74 20.56
N LYS A 7 4.66 -21.98 21.50
CA LYS A 7 3.21 -22.00 21.22
C LYS A 7 2.73 -20.63 20.75
N TRP A 8 3.17 -19.55 21.40
CA TRP A 8 2.83 -18.18 20.95
C TRP A 8 3.41 -17.84 19.58
N SER A 9 4.69 -18.14 19.36
CA SER A 9 5.33 -17.88 18.07
C SER A 9 4.62 -18.62 16.93
N HIS A 10 4.23 -19.88 17.16
CA HIS A 10 3.45 -20.65 16.18
C HIS A 10 2.08 -20.02 15.90
N LEU A 11 1.33 -19.63 16.94
CA LEU A 11 0.02 -18.98 16.77
C LEU A 11 0.12 -17.64 16.02
N ILE A 12 1.17 -16.86 16.28
CA ILE A 12 1.42 -15.60 15.56
C ILE A 12 1.67 -15.92 14.09
N ALA A 13 2.59 -16.83 13.77
CA ALA A 13 2.92 -17.19 12.39
C ALA A 13 1.70 -17.71 11.61
N GLU A 14 0.85 -18.53 12.24
CA GLU A 14 -0.39 -19.03 11.62
C GLU A 14 -1.42 -17.94 11.37
N ARG A 15 -1.45 -16.90 12.22
CA ARG A 15 -2.33 -15.75 12.02
C ARG A 15 -1.81 -14.79 10.96
N THR A 16 -0.53 -14.46 11.00
CA THR A 16 0.06 -13.49 10.06
C THR A 16 0.07 -14.02 8.63
N ARG A 17 0.15 -15.35 8.44
CA ARG A 17 -0.06 -15.99 7.13
C ARG A 17 -1.46 -15.79 6.54
N LYS A 18 -2.47 -15.50 7.35
CA LYS A 18 -3.84 -15.27 6.88
C LYS A 18 -4.13 -13.79 6.61
N VAL A 19 -3.12 -12.93 6.76
CA VAL A 19 -3.27 -11.50 6.54
C VAL A 19 -3.10 -11.23 5.05
N GLU A 20 -4.13 -10.59 4.50
CA GLU A 20 -4.22 -10.20 3.10
C GLU A 20 -4.13 -8.67 2.98
N TYR A 21 -4.50 -7.93 4.03
CA TYR A 21 -4.58 -6.47 4.04
C TYR A 21 -3.79 -5.88 5.22
N LEU A 22 -2.80 -5.06 4.93
CA LEU A 22 -2.01 -4.32 5.92
C LEU A 22 -2.32 -2.83 5.80
N VAL A 23 -2.88 -2.24 6.86
CA VAL A 23 -3.38 -0.85 6.82
C VAL A 23 -2.73 -0.02 7.92
N GLU A 24 -2.19 1.13 7.56
CA GLU A 24 -1.67 2.09 8.55
C GLU A 24 -2.81 2.74 9.32
N ASN A 25 -2.79 2.63 10.65
CA ASN A 25 -3.84 3.22 11.47
C ASN A 25 -3.50 4.65 11.90
N ARG A 26 -4.07 5.63 11.19
CA ARG A 26 -3.85 7.08 11.41
C ARG A 26 -4.95 7.80 12.20
N HIS A 27 -6.11 7.19 12.35
CA HIS A 27 -7.36 7.88 12.73
C HIS A 27 -7.93 7.49 14.09
N TRP A 28 -7.11 7.11 15.08
CA TRP A 28 -7.59 7.13 16.47
C TRP A 28 -7.77 8.57 16.95
N ARG A 29 -8.80 9.26 16.46
CA ARG A 29 -9.58 10.15 17.31
C ARG A 29 -10.30 9.26 18.32
N HIS A 30 -10.41 9.73 19.56
CA HIS A 30 -10.71 8.93 20.76
C HIS A 30 -12.11 8.26 20.81
N ASP A 31 -12.84 8.23 19.71
CA ASP A 31 -14.27 7.99 19.63
C ASP A 31 -14.71 6.99 18.54
N GLU A 32 -13.85 6.54 17.62
CA GLU A 32 -14.22 5.52 16.64
C GLU A 32 -13.90 4.11 17.16
N THR A 33 -14.94 3.27 17.27
CA THR A 33 -14.79 1.84 17.55
C THR A 33 -13.86 1.22 16.52
N SER A 34 -12.82 0.50 16.98
CA SER A 34 -11.95 -0.31 16.13
C SER A 34 -12.78 -1.01 15.06
N PRO A 35 -12.37 -0.98 13.78
CA PRO A 35 -12.93 -1.90 12.80
C PRO A 35 -12.86 -3.28 13.44
N SER A 36 -14.00 -3.97 13.54
CA SER A 36 -14.01 -5.34 14.03
C SER A 36 -12.91 -6.08 13.27
N ASN A 37 -11.96 -6.69 13.99
CA ASN A 37 -10.84 -7.42 13.43
C ASN A 37 -11.38 -8.42 12.41
N THR A 38 -11.47 -7.99 11.17
CA THR A 38 -12.06 -8.76 10.09
C THR A 38 -10.93 -9.64 9.62
N PHE A 39 -11.17 -10.95 9.57
CA PHE A 39 -10.16 -11.91 9.15
C PHE A 39 -9.53 -11.42 7.85
N GLY A 40 -8.20 -11.32 7.82
CA GLY A 40 -7.46 -10.78 6.67
C GLY A 40 -6.86 -9.40 6.89
N TYR A 41 -7.39 -8.58 7.81
CA TYR A 41 -6.89 -7.22 8.07
C TYR A 41 -5.97 -7.15 9.28
N VAL A 42 -4.84 -6.45 9.12
CA VAL A 42 -3.99 -6.02 10.23
C VAL A 42 -3.80 -4.52 10.15
N TYR A 43 -4.17 -3.85 11.24
CA TYR A 43 -3.89 -2.44 11.44
C TYR A 43 -2.58 -2.31 12.20
N TYR A 44 -1.66 -1.50 11.69
CA TYR A 44 -0.41 -1.22 12.38
C TYR A 44 -0.29 0.27 12.74
N ARG A 45 0.36 0.53 13.87
CA ARG A 45 0.86 1.85 14.25
C ARG A 45 2.24 1.63 14.84
N THR A 46 3.22 2.32 14.30
CA THR A 46 4.62 2.14 14.68
C THR A 46 5.29 3.50 14.80
N GLU A 47 6.06 3.67 15.88
CA GLU A 47 6.90 4.87 16.07
C GLU A 47 8.22 4.74 15.30
N GLU A 48 8.63 3.50 15.01
CA GLU A 48 9.82 3.20 14.24
C GLU A 48 9.51 2.59 12.87
N PRO A 49 10.36 2.82 11.86
CA PRO A 49 10.32 2.10 10.60
C PRO A 49 10.28 0.57 10.74
N ILE A 50 9.40 -0.08 9.98
CA ILE A 50 9.38 -1.55 9.87
C ILE A 50 10.35 -1.99 8.78
N ASP A 51 11.14 -3.02 9.06
CA ASP A 51 12.01 -3.69 8.08
C ASP A 51 11.17 -4.42 7.01
N GLY A 52 11.42 -4.14 5.72
CA GLY A 52 10.72 -4.78 4.60
C GLY A 52 10.93 -6.31 4.55
N ASN A 53 12.08 -6.82 5.00
CA ASN A 53 12.30 -8.27 5.12
C ASN A 53 11.43 -8.90 6.21
N CYS A 54 11.16 -8.15 7.29
CA CYS A 54 10.24 -8.56 8.34
C CYS A 54 8.80 -8.69 7.80
N LEU A 55 8.34 -7.72 7.00
CA LEU A 55 6.99 -7.75 6.40
C LEU A 55 6.78 -8.97 5.48
N SER A 56 7.72 -9.22 4.57
CA SER A 56 7.64 -10.38 3.68
C SER A 56 7.69 -11.73 4.40
N THR A 57 8.38 -11.79 5.54
CA THR A 57 8.43 -13.00 6.38
C THR A 57 7.15 -13.18 7.19
N LEU A 58 6.60 -12.10 7.76
CA LEU A 58 5.41 -12.15 8.60
C LEU A 58 4.14 -12.37 7.79
N PHE A 59 3.98 -11.67 6.67
CA PHE A 59 2.76 -11.62 5.87
C PHE A 59 2.99 -12.16 4.45
N PRO A 60 3.31 -13.45 4.28
CA PRO A 60 3.67 -14.00 2.98
C PRO A 60 2.54 -13.98 1.94
N ASN A 61 1.28 -13.80 2.39
CA ASN A 61 0.10 -13.77 1.53
C ASN A 61 -0.51 -12.35 1.45
N LEU A 62 0.29 -11.31 1.70
CA LEU A 62 -0.20 -9.94 1.65
C LEU A 62 -0.62 -9.58 0.22
N MET A 63 -1.85 -9.12 0.08
CA MET A 63 -2.45 -8.70 -1.17
C MET A 63 -2.54 -7.18 -1.26
N ILE A 64 -2.84 -6.48 -0.17
CA ILE A 64 -2.94 -5.01 -0.19
C ILE A 64 -2.11 -4.46 0.95
N ALA A 65 -1.30 -3.44 0.65
CA ALA A 65 -0.62 -2.67 1.67
C ALA A 65 -0.84 -1.17 1.46
N ASP A 66 -1.23 -0.51 2.55
CA ASP A 66 -1.28 0.94 2.64
C ASP A 66 0.05 1.48 3.16
N PHE A 67 0.85 2.04 2.25
CA PHE A 67 2.13 2.65 2.54
C PHE A 67 1.93 4.16 2.74
N TYR A 68 1.63 4.56 3.97
CA TYR A 68 1.67 5.96 4.38
C TYR A 68 2.98 6.28 5.15
N TYR A 69 3.09 7.49 5.71
CA TYR A 69 4.30 7.98 6.40
C TYR A 69 4.88 7.02 7.46
N GLY A 70 4.07 6.17 8.10
CA GLY A 70 4.50 5.26 9.17
C GLY A 70 5.32 4.06 8.69
N LEU A 71 5.17 3.64 7.44
CA LEU A 71 6.04 2.63 6.80
C LEU A 71 7.30 3.28 6.20
N CYS A 72 7.90 4.27 6.88
CA CYS A 72 9.18 4.87 6.51
C CYS A 72 10.33 3.85 6.61
N ILE A 73 10.38 2.81 5.78
CA ILE A 73 11.41 1.77 5.83
C ILE A 73 12.80 2.43 5.92
N LYS A 74 13.64 1.99 6.86
CA LYS A 74 14.99 2.54 7.13
C LYS A 74 15.92 2.28 5.92
N GLY A 75 15.71 3.00 4.82
CA GLY A 75 16.36 2.75 3.50
C GLY A 75 15.48 3.13 2.29
N LYS A 76 14.58 4.08 2.53
CA LYS A 76 13.25 4.45 1.99
C LYS A 76 12.75 4.07 0.58
N HIS A 77 13.53 3.55 -0.36
CA HIS A 77 13.01 3.18 -1.70
C HIS A 77 13.35 1.73 -2.08
N GLU A 78 14.62 1.34 -1.97
CA GLU A 78 15.08 0.00 -2.34
C GLU A 78 14.36 -1.11 -1.57
N ASP A 79 14.02 -0.85 -0.31
CA ASP A 79 13.30 -1.81 0.52
C ASP A 79 11.84 -1.98 0.10
N ILE A 80 11.19 -0.89 -0.34
CA ILE A 80 9.81 -0.92 -0.87
C ILE A 80 9.80 -1.65 -2.20
N VAL A 81 10.77 -1.37 -3.06
CA VAL A 81 10.97 -2.09 -4.32
C VAL A 81 11.22 -3.56 -4.07
N THR A 82 12.03 -3.90 -3.07
CA THR A 82 12.29 -5.28 -2.66
C THR A 82 11.02 -5.94 -2.14
N LEU A 83 10.20 -5.21 -1.38
CA LEU A 83 8.92 -5.70 -0.87
C LEU A 83 7.93 -5.97 -2.02
N ILE A 84 7.72 -5.02 -2.92
CA ILE A 84 6.85 -5.16 -4.11
C ILE A 84 7.30 -6.35 -4.95
N LYS A 85 8.61 -6.47 -5.22
CA LYS A 85 9.17 -7.62 -5.97
C LYS A 85 8.97 -8.97 -5.29
N LYS A 86 8.94 -8.99 -3.96
CA LYS A 86 8.72 -10.21 -3.17
C LYS A 86 7.24 -10.55 -3.00
N MET A 87 6.35 -9.61 -3.29
CA MET A 87 4.90 -9.71 -3.08
C MET A 87 4.19 -9.44 -4.41
N PRO A 88 4.18 -10.40 -5.34
CA PRO A 88 3.57 -10.22 -6.66
C PRO A 88 2.04 -10.03 -6.58
N SER A 89 1.40 -10.42 -5.49
CA SER A 89 -0.02 -10.19 -5.20
C SER A 89 -0.32 -8.81 -4.63
N LEU A 90 0.69 -7.98 -4.40
CA LEU A 90 0.52 -6.69 -3.76
C LEU A 90 -0.18 -5.71 -4.69
N GLU A 91 -1.26 -5.11 -4.23
CA GLU A 91 -2.05 -4.07 -4.84
C GLU A 91 -1.90 -2.85 -3.90
N GLY A 92 -1.23 -1.80 -4.37
CA GLY A 92 -0.62 -0.80 -3.47
C GLY A 92 -1.44 0.48 -3.30
N ASN A 93 -1.56 0.99 -2.08
CA ASN A 93 -1.81 2.40 -1.83
C ASN A 93 -0.49 3.08 -1.46
N SER A 94 -0.09 4.08 -2.23
CA SER A 94 1.18 4.78 -2.03
C SER A 94 0.94 6.27 -1.97
N HIS A 95 1.16 6.85 -0.80
CA HIS A 95 1.27 8.28 -0.67
C HIS A 95 2.74 8.70 -0.78
N GLU A 96 2.95 9.80 -1.48
CA GLU A 96 4.23 10.48 -1.76
C GLU A 96 5.48 10.03 -0.98
N PHE A 97 6.39 9.35 -1.67
CA PHE A 97 7.80 9.30 -1.29
C PHE A 97 8.49 10.57 -1.77
N TYR A 98 8.28 11.67 -1.04
CA TYR A 98 8.74 13.03 -1.39
C TYR A 98 10.26 13.24 -1.56
N ASN A 99 11.09 12.21 -1.42
CA ASN A 99 12.54 12.40 -1.25
C ASN A 99 13.43 11.45 -2.07
N THR A 100 12.92 10.81 -3.13
CA THR A 100 13.77 10.00 -4.01
C THR A 100 13.58 10.39 -5.46
N GLU A 101 14.69 10.52 -6.20
CA GLU A 101 14.71 10.81 -7.65
C GLU A 101 13.99 9.73 -8.49
N GLN A 102 13.65 8.58 -7.88
CA GLN A 102 12.97 7.46 -8.53
C GLN A 102 11.62 7.21 -7.89
N SER A 103 10.61 7.11 -8.76
CA SER A 103 9.24 6.75 -8.39
C SER A 103 9.14 5.25 -8.13
N ILE A 104 8.47 4.86 -7.04
CA ILE A 104 8.23 3.42 -6.78
C ILE A 104 7.46 2.77 -7.93
N PHE A 105 6.69 3.57 -8.67
CA PHE A 105 5.90 3.12 -9.81
C PHE A 105 6.76 2.57 -10.95
N GLN A 106 8.06 2.85 -11.01
CA GLN A 106 9.00 2.20 -11.94
C GLN A 106 9.07 0.68 -11.76
N HIS A 107 8.71 0.19 -10.57
CA HIS A 107 8.79 -1.22 -10.19
C HIS A 107 7.42 -1.88 -10.02
N CYS A 108 6.37 -1.22 -10.50
CA CYS A 108 4.98 -1.57 -10.29
C CYS A 108 4.29 -2.11 -11.55
N ASP A 109 5.05 -2.71 -12.48
CA ASP A 109 4.50 -3.28 -13.72
C ASP A 109 3.46 -4.39 -13.50
N GLN A 110 3.36 -4.92 -12.27
CA GLN A 110 2.41 -5.95 -11.87
C GLN A 110 1.26 -5.44 -10.99
N LEU A 111 1.21 -4.15 -10.63
CA LEU A 111 0.15 -3.64 -9.77
C LEU A 111 -1.16 -3.49 -10.55
N GLU A 112 -2.22 -4.16 -10.10
CA GLU A 112 -3.56 -4.01 -10.69
C GLU A 112 -4.41 -2.93 -10.01
N MET A 113 -4.14 -2.61 -8.75
CA MET A 113 -4.82 -1.52 -8.03
C MET A 113 -3.81 -0.54 -7.44
N VAL A 114 -4.01 0.74 -7.71
CA VAL A 114 -3.14 1.82 -7.27
C VAL A 114 -3.95 2.95 -6.66
N SER A 115 -3.51 3.47 -5.52
CA SER A 115 -4.00 4.72 -4.94
C SER A 115 -2.84 5.70 -4.74
N THR A 116 -2.97 6.93 -5.24
CA THR A 116 -1.90 7.95 -5.22
C THR A 116 -2.44 9.38 -5.39
N ASN A 117 -1.60 10.41 -5.28
CA ASN A 117 -2.01 11.82 -5.39
C ASN A 117 -1.89 12.38 -6.82
N TYR A 118 -1.14 11.72 -7.69
CA TYR A 118 -0.90 12.19 -9.05
C TYR A 118 -0.56 11.01 -9.96
N VAL A 119 -0.75 11.20 -11.26
CA VAL A 119 -0.27 10.24 -12.25
C VAL A 119 1.23 10.46 -12.43
N ASP A 120 2.03 9.44 -12.11
CA ASP A 120 3.48 9.49 -12.21
C ASP A 120 3.94 9.24 -13.65
N PRO A 121 4.96 9.92 -14.19
CA PRO A 121 5.48 9.65 -15.54
C PRO A 121 5.86 8.18 -15.78
N CYS A 122 6.24 7.44 -14.74
CA CYS A 122 6.56 6.02 -14.85
C CYS A 122 5.33 5.16 -15.15
N MET A 123 4.12 5.67 -14.88
CA MET A 123 2.87 5.02 -15.24
C MET A 123 2.59 5.06 -16.74
N GLU A 124 3.30 5.86 -17.54
CA GLU A 124 3.20 5.78 -19.01
C GLU A 124 3.51 4.36 -19.51
N LYS A 125 4.47 3.68 -18.87
CA LYS A 125 4.85 2.31 -19.22
C LYS A 125 4.09 1.27 -18.40
N ASN A 126 3.88 1.55 -17.12
CA ASN A 126 3.38 0.55 -16.17
C ASN A 126 1.86 0.63 -15.96
N GLY A 127 1.19 1.68 -16.44
CA GLY A 127 -0.24 1.89 -16.28
C GLY A 127 -1.12 0.88 -17.02
N VAL A 128 -0.55 0.14 -17.97
CA VAL A 128 -1.25 -0.91 -18.72
C VAL A 128 -1.75 -2.06 -17.84
N SER A 129 -1.11 -2.37 -16.72
CA SER A 129 -1.57 -3.44 -15.80
C SER A 129 -2.61 -2.95 -14.79
N ILE A 130 -2.76 -1.63 -14.62
CA ILE A 130 -3.66 -1.04 -13.63
C ILE A 130 -5.11 -1.15 -14.11
N LYS A 131 -5.93 -1.83 -13.30
CA LYS A 131 -7.38 -1.98 -13.47
C LYS A 131 -8.17 -1.06 -12.55
N GLN A 132 -7.64 -0.73 -11.37
CA GLN A 132 -8.30 0.19 -10.44
C GLN A 132 -7.35 1.30 -10.02
N LEU A 133 -7.75 2.55 -10.23
CA LEU A 133 -6.96 3.73 -9.89
C LEU A 133 -7.76 4.66 -8.99
N HIS A 134 -7.18 5.00 -7.85
CA HIS A 134 -7.64 6.07 -6.99
C HIS A 134 -6.66 7.24 -7.00
N LEU A 135 -7.15 8.44 -7.34
CA LEU A 135 -6.38 9.67 -7.32
C LEU A 135 -6.91 10.64 -6.25
N TRP A 136 -6.05 11.01 -5.32
CA TRP A 136 -6.28 12.05 -4.32
C TRP A 136 -5.82 13.42 -4.83
N ASN A 137 -6.52 14.49 -4.46
CA ASN A 137 -6.22 15.86 -4.87
C ASN A 137 -6.04 16.05 -6.39
N CYS A 138 -6.68 15.19 -7.19
CA CYS A 138 -6.68 15.27 -8.64
C CYS A 138 -8.05 15.73 -9.13
N THR A 139 -8.09 16.41 -10.27
CA THR A 139 -9.35 16.74 -10.94
C THR A 139 -9.51 15.84 -12.16
N LEU A 140 -10.75 15.58 -12.57
CA LEU A 140 -11.02 14.80 -13.78
C LEU A 140 -10.36 15.44 -15.02
N ASN A 141 -10.30 16.78 -15.08
CA ASN A 141 -9.64 17.47 -16.20
C ASN A 141 -8.14 17.21 -16.25
N ARG A 142 -7.45 17.21 -15.09
CA ARG A 142 -6.03 16.86 -15.02
C ARG A 142 -5.81 15.41 -15.43
N PHE A 143 -6.63 14.49 -14.93
CA PHE A 143 -6.52 13.07 -15.30
C PHE A 143 -6.71 12.80 -16.80
N LYS A 144 -7.56 13.57 -17.51
CA LYS A 144 -7.80 13.37 -18.95
C LYS A 144 -6.52 13.44 -19.78
N GLU A 145 -5.54 14.23 -19.37
CA GLU A 145 -4.26 14.36 -20.07
C GLU A 145 -3.48 13.04 -20.02
N ASP A 146 -3.56 12.32 -18.90
CA ASP A 146 -2.81 11.09 -18.63
C ASP A 146 -3.64 9.81 -18.83
N ALA A 147 -4.93 9.92 -19.14
CA ALA A 147 -5.85 8.76 -19.21
C ALA A 147 -5.39 7.68 -20.20
N HIS A 148 -4.64 8.07 -21.24
CA HIS A 148 -4.08 7.17 -22.24
C HIS A 148 -3.03 6.19 -21.68
N TYR A 149 -2.47 6.43 -20.49
CA TYR A 149 -1.57 5.51 -19.81
C TYR A 149 -2.27 4.28 -19.23
N PHE A 150 -3.61 4.31 -19.09
CA PHE A 150 -4.36 3.27 -18.40
C PHE A 150 -5.41 2.62 -19.32
N PRO A 151 -5.01 1.93 -20.41
CA PRO A 151 -5.93 1.36 -21.39
C PRO A 151 -6.83 0.25 -20.84
N ASN A 152 -6.45 -0.38 -19.72
CA ASN A 152 -7.17 -1.48 -19.08
C ASN A 152 -7.91 -1.06 -17.81
N LEU A 153 -8.09 0.25 -17.59
CA LEU A 153 -8.72 0.77 -16.37
C LEU A 153 -10.21 0.41 -16.29
N GLU A 154 -10.58 -0.40 -15.31
CA GLU A 154 -11.96 -0.83 -15.03
C GLU A 154 -12.66 0.10 -14.02
N ARG A 155 -11.89 0.70 -13.10
CA ARG A 155 -12.41 1.58 -12.05
C ARG A 155 -11.52 2.79 -11.82
N LEU A 156 -12.12 3.97 -11.86
CA LEU A 156 -11.49 5.24 -11.50
C LEU A 156 -12.23 5.87 -10.32
N SER A 157 -11.48 6.24 -9.29
CA SER A 157 -11.98 7.03 -8.16
C SER A 157 -11.14 8.29 -8.04
N ILE A 158 -11.75 9.47 -8.10
CA ILE A 158 -11.05 10.75 -7.94
C ILE A 158 -11.64 11.44 -6.72
N SER A 159 -10.80 11.77 -5.74
CA SER A 159 -11.14 12.64 -4.62
C SER A 159 -10.37 13.94 -4.76
N ASN A 160 -11.07 15.06 -4.74
CA ASN A 160 -10.46 16.38 -4.59
C ASN A 160 -11.00 17.01 -3.30
N ASN A 161 -10.12 17.67 -2.54
CA ASN A 161 -10.55 18.51 -1.43
C ASN A 161 -11.16 19.84 -1.90
N GLU A 162 -11.30 20.03 -3.22
CA GLU A 162 -11.99 21.15 -3.84
C GLU A 162 -13.50 20.86 -3.89
N GLY A 163 -14.11 20.90 -2.71
CA GLY A 163 -15.54 20.68 -2.53
C GLY A 163 -16.04 21.26 -1.21
N ASN A 164 -16.13 22.59 -1.12
CA ASN A 164 -17.28 23.21 -0.47
C ASN A 164 -18.04 23.95 -1.58
N ILE A 165 -19.16 23.37 -2.01
CA ILE A 165 -20.29 24.15 -2.53
C ILE A 165 -21.22 24.36 -1.34
#